data_AF-A0A7S3C6X6-F1
#
_entry.id   AF-A0A7S3C6X6-F1
#
_cell.length_a   1.000
_cell.length_b   1.000
_cell.length_c   1.000
_cell.angle_alpha   90.00
_cell.angle_beta   90.00
_cell.angle_gamma   90.00
#
_symmetry.space_group_name_H-M   'P 1'
#
loop_
_entity.id
_entity.type
_entity.pdbx_description
1 polymer ?
#
loop_
_entity_poly.entity_id
_entity_poly.type
_entity_poly.pdbx_seq_one_letter_code
_entity_poly.pdbx_strand_id
1 'polypeptide(L)'
;AFLGAGNYTALHVRRNDLQYKQTQVSSKQTYADVAPLLNRGETIYLATDESRGSFFDTLRQQQHPVVQFADLFNAHGPLRHVAVPPKLVGCVEQAICAMGRRFAGTQYSTFSSYITRLRGYVNAPDTLIHYHNLPSDSSEAHHVETGSHSADDYLEENAVMWRETRDLSRDPVDTGRALVTGMASGMASGMASGMASGMA
;
A
#
# COMPACT_ATOMS: atom_id res chain seq x y z
N ALA A 1 8.76 -22.56 9.53
CA ALA A 1 9.83 -21.54 9.54
C ALA A 1 9.22 -20.26 10.11
N PHE A 2 9.90 -19.53 11.01
CA PHE A 2 9.27 -18.41 11.72
C PHE A 2 8.98 -17.24 10.79
N LEU A 3 9.96 -16.41 10.43
CA LEU A 3 9.80 -15.38 9.40
C LEU A 3 11.17 -15.10 8.80
N GLY A 4 11.31 -15.18 7.48
CA GLY A 4 12.49 -14.70 6.75
C GLY A 4 12.09 -13.50 5.90
N ALA A 5 12.94 -12.47 5.81
CA ALA A 5 12.66 -11.31 4.97
C ALA A 5 12.24 -11.74 3.56
N GLY A 6 11.13 -11.22 3.07
CA GLY A 6 10.56 -11.56 1.76
C GLY A 6 9.89 -12.94 1.64
N ASN A 7 9.75 -13.72 2.71
CA ASN A 7 9.21 -15.09 2.68
C ASN A 7 7.82 -15.24 3.35
N TYR A 8 7.14 -14.14 3.63
CA TYR A 8 5.82 -14.12 4.25
C TYR A 8 5.04 -12.88 3.79
N THR A 9 3.72 -12.92 3.92
CA THR A 9 2.90 -11.72 3.76
C THR A 9 2.63 -11.10 5.12
N ALA A 10 2.78 -9.79 5.25
CA ALA A 10 2.50 -9.06 6.47
C ALA A 10 1.13 -8.38 6.40
N LEU A 11 0.38 -8.42 7.50
CA LEU A 11 -0.89 -7.73 7.67
C LEU A 11 -0.83 -6.85 8.90
N HIS A 12 -1.32 -5.63 8.78
CA HIS A 12 -1.62 -4.78 9.92
C HIS A 12 -3.13 -4.52 9.98
N VAL A 13 -3.79 -4.97 11.05
CA VAL A 13 -5.23 -4.86 11.25
C VAL A 13 -5.52 -4.06 12.53
N ARG A 14 -5.94 -2.80 12.36
CA ARG A 14 -6.30 -1.86 13.44
C ARG A 14 -7.82 -1.84 13.64
N ARG A 15 -8.32 -2.27 14.80
CA ARG A 15 -9.76 -2.42 15.07
C ARG A 15 -10.30 -1.68 16.29
N ASN A 16 -9.48 -1.26 17.26
CA ASN A 16 -10.05 -0.69 18.49
C ASN A 16 -10.56 0.75 18.31
N ASP A 17 -9.76 1.73 18.71
CA ASP A 17 -10.12 3.14 18.87
C ASP A 17 -10.00 3.95 17.56
N LEU A 18 -9.76 3.29 16.42
CA LEU A 18 -9.69 3.97 15.15
C LEU A 18 -11.00 4.71 14.87
N GLN A 19 -10.90 6.01 14.59
CA GLN A 19 -12.04 6.91 14.38
C GLN A 19 -12.86 6.53 13.14
N TYR A 20 -12.21 5.91 12.16
CA TYR A 20 -12.78 5.50 10.89
C TYR A 20 -13.43 4.11 11.00
N LYS A 21 -14.67 4.03 11.49
CA LYS A 21 -15.37 2.76 11.72
C LYS A 21 -15.60 1.94 10.45
N GLN A 22 -15.62 2.58 9.29
CA GLN A 22 -15.74 1.92 8.00
C GLN A 22 -14.58 0.95 7.69
N THR A 23 -13.42 1.13 8.31
CA THR A 23 -12.25 0.25 8.10
C THR A 23 -12.33 -1.04 8.93
N GLN A 24 -13.28 -1.12 9.87
CA GLN A 24 -13.47 -2.28 10.76
C GLN A 24 -14.27 -3.40 10.07
N VAL A 25 -13.72 -3.96 9.01
CA VAL A 25 -14.34 -5.07 8.26
C VAL A 25 -14.28 -6.40 9.02
N SER A 26 -15.09 -7.37 8.59
CA SER A 26 -15.07 -8.72 9.17
C SER A 26 -13.79 -9.47 8.83
N SER A 27 -13.47 -10.53 9.59
CA SER A 27 -12.33 -11.40 9.28
C SER A 27 -12.47 -12.08 7.91
N LYS A 28 -13.70 -12.48 7.56
CA LYS A 28 -14.00 -13.06 6.25
C LYS A 28 -13.75 -12.07 5.11
N GLN A 29 -14.15 -10.81 5.31
CA GLN A 29 -13.88 -9.75 4.34
C GLN A 29 -12.38 -9.47 4.25
N THR A 30 -11.70 -9.35 5.40
CA THR A 30 -10.23 -9.20 5.47
C THR A 30 -9.53 -10.28 4.66
N TYR A 31 -9.90 -11.55 4.84
CA TYR A 31 -9.32 -12.65 4.05
C TYR A 31 -9.66 -12.54 2.56
N ALA A 32 -10.91 -12.27 2.20
CA ALA A 32 -11.32 -12.13 0.80
C ALA A 32 -10.51 -11.03 0.08
N ASP A 33 -10.31 -9.91 0.77
CA ASP A 33 -9.58 -8.75 0.26
C ASP A 33 -8.09 -9.04 0.09
N VAL A 34 -7.45 -9.75 1.02
CA VAL A 34 -6.00 -10.02 0.96
C VAL A 34 -5.64 -11.34 0.26
N ALA A 35 -6.59 -12.25 0.04
CA ALA A 35 -6.35 -13.55 -0.58
C ALA A 35 -5.60 -13.47 -1.93
N PRO A 36 -5.87 -12.50 -2.83
CA PRO A 36 -5.09 -12.32 -4.06
C PRO A 36 -3.61 -11.99 -3.83
N LEU A 37 -3.23 -11.55 -2.64
CA LEU A 37 -1.85 -11.23 -2.28
C LEU A 37 -1.06 -12.44 -1.79
N LEU A 38 -1.74 -13.49 -1.35
CA LEU A 38 -1.15 -14.62 -0.65
C LEU A 38 -0.71 -15.72 -1.60
N ASN A 39 0.49 -16.26 -1.37
CA ASN A 39 0.88 -17.52 -1.98
C ASN A 39 0.27 -18.69 -1.20
N ARG A 40 -0.07 -19.80 -1.88
CA ARG A 40 -0.64 -20.98 -1.21
C ARG A 40 0.25 -21.47 -0.07
N GLY A 41 -0.32 -21.58 1.14
CA GLY A 41 0.39 -22.05 2.33
C GLY A 41 1.44 -21.07 2.88
N GLU A 42 1.50 -19.84 2.35
CA GLU A 42 2.43 -18.82 2.82
C GLU A 42 2.10 -18.43 4.27
N THR A 43 3.16 -18.16 5.04
CA THR A 43 3.01 -17.63 6.40
C THR A 43 2.51 -16.18 6.35
N ILE A 44 1.58 -15.86 7.25
CA ILE A 44 1.07 -14.51 7.46
C ILE A 44 1.60 -14.01 8.80
N TYR A 45 2.34 -12.90 8.78
CA TYR A 45 2.60 -12.15 10.00
C TYR A 45 1.44 -11.17 10.23
N LEU A 46 0.90 -11.14 11.45
CA LEU A 46 -0.26 -10.31 11.78
C LEU A 46 0.02 -9.40 12.97
N ALA A 47 0.19 -8.11 12.67
CA ALA A 47 0.21 -7.03 13.65
C ALA A 47 -1.21 -6.51 13.86
N THR A 48 -1.69 -6.50 15.11
CA THR A 48 -3.08 -6.13 15.40
C THR A 48 -3.26 -5.75 16.86
N ASP A 49 -4.20 -4.85 17.11
CA ASP A 49 -4.68 -4.49 18.44
C ASP A 49 -5.97 -5.25 18.84
N GLU A 50 -6.48 -6.14 17.98
CA GLU A 50 -7.66 -6.95 18.26
C GLU A 50 -7.33 -8.06 19.26
N SER A 51 -8.03 -8.04 20.40
CA SER A 51 -7.85 -9.01 21.48
C SER A 51 -8.74 -10.25 21.33
N ARG A 52 -9.80 -10.20 20.52
CA ARG A 52 -10.68 -11.35 20.30
C ARG A 52 -10.05 -12.33 19.33
N GLY A 53 -9.56 -13.45 19.87
CA GLY A 53 -8.92 -14.52 19.09
C GLY A 53 -9.75 -15.07 17.93
N SER A 54 -11.09 -15.01 18.03
CA SER A 54 -12.01 -15.48 16.99
C SER A 54 -11.97 -14.68 15.69
N PHE A 55 -11.48 -13.44 15.73
CA PHE A 55 -11.27 -12.66 14.52
C PHE A 55 -10.20 -13.30 13.63
N PHE A 56 -9.28 -14.11 14.16
CA PHE A 56 -8.20 -14.70 13.36
C PHE A 56 -8.52 -16.10 12.85
N ASP A 57 -9.65 -16.67 13.26
CA ASP A 57 -9.99 -18.06 12.93
C ASP A 57 -10.20 -18.25 11.43
N THR A 58 -10.78 -17.26 10.74
CA THR A 58 -10.92 -17.34 9.28
C THR A 58 -9.55 -17.40 8.59
N LEU A 59 -8.56 -16.62 9.02
CA LEU A 59 -7.21 -16.69 8.46
C LEU A 59 -6.55 -18.05 8.72
N ARG A 60 -6.68 -18.58 9.93
CA ARG A 60 -6.13 -19.89 10.32
C ARG A 60 -6.78 -21.06 9.58
N GLN A 61 -8.08 -20.97 9.28
CA GLN A 61 -8.84 -22.02 8.57
C GLN A 61 -8.44 -22.16 7.09
N GLN A 62 -7.78 -21.17 6.51
CA GLN A 62 -7.44 -21.12 5.08
C GLN A 62 -6.06 -21.69 4.75
N GLN A 63 -5.53 -22.60 5.60
CA GLN A 63 -4.24 -23.29 5.41
C GLN A 63 -3.00 -22.37 5.42
N HIS A 64 -3.14 -21.14 5.92
CA HIS A 64 -2.01 -20.24 6.14
C HIS A 64 -1.54 -20.31 7.59
N PRO A 65 -0.24 -20.56 7.85
CA PRO A 65 0.32 -20.36 9.18
C PRO A 65 0.21 -18.88 9.55
N VAL A 66 -0.38 -18.57 10.71
CA VAL A 66 -0.47 -17.20 11.23
C VAL A 66 0.52 -17.06 12.38
N VAL A 67 1.37 -16.04 12.31
CA VAL A 67 2.36 -15.68 13.33
C VAL A 67 2.01 -14.29 13.86
N GLN A 68 1.91 -14.17 15.18
CA GLN A 68 1.73 -12.90 15.88
C GLN A 68 2.96 -12.59 16.73
N PHE A 69 3.07 -11.35 17.23
CA PHE A 69 4.22 -10.93 18.04
C PHE A 69 4.50 -11.87 19.22
N ALA A 70 3.47 -12.34 19.92
CA ALA A 70 3.61 -13.27 21.04
C ALA A 70 4.27 -14.60 20.64
N ASP A 71 4.03 -15.08 19.41
CA ASP A 71 4.59 -16.35 18.93
C ASP A 71 6.11 -16.30 18.78
N LEU A 72 6.68 -15.10 18.66
CA LEU A 72 8.13 -14.90 18.58
C LEU A 72 8.83 -15.21 19.90
N PHE A 73 8.11 -15.19 21.03
CA PHE A 73 8.64 -15.39 22.38
C PHE A 73 8.27 -16.75 23.00
N ASN A 74 7.44 -17.54 22.31
CA ASN A 74 7.10 -18.90 22.75
C ASN A 74 8.35 -19.79 22.87
N ALA A 75 8.22 -20.98 23.47
CA ALA A 75 9.35 -21.88 23.73
C ALA A 75 10.23 -22.19 22.50
N HIS A 76 9.64 -22.17 21.30
CA HIS A 76 10.33 -22.40 20.03
C HIS A 76 10.60 -21.11 19.23
N GLY A 77 10.19 -19.96 19.73
CA GLY A 77 10.28 -18.67 19.07
C GLY A 77 11.72 -18.14 18.97
N PRO A 78 12.02 -17.35 17.93
CA PRO A 78 13.35 -16.78 17.70
C PRO A 78 13.75 -15.74 18.75
N LEU A 79 12.78 -15.12 19.44
CA LEU A 79 13.00 -14.05 20.42
C LEU A 79 12.75 -14.50 21.87
N ARG A 80 12.63 -15.82 22.14
CA ARG A 80 12.32 -16.38 23.48
C ARG A 80 13.25 -15.95 24.62
N HIS A 81 14.46 -15.47 24.32
CA HIS A 81 15.45 -14.99 25.29
C HIS A 81 15.68 -13.48 25.24
N VAL A 82 14.86 -12.76 24.47
CA VAL A 82 14.97 -11.31 24.28
C VAL A 82 13.90 -10.63 25.12
N ALA A 83 14.30 -9.65 25.92
CA ALA A 83 13.36 -8.76 26.60
C ALA A 83 13.11 -7.53 25.71
N VAL A 84 11.90 -7.40 25.17
CA VAL A 84 11.48 -6.21 24.41
C VAL A 84 10.68 -5.30 25.33
N PRO A 85 11.13 -4.06 25.60
CA PRO A 85 10.34 -3.09 26.33
C PRO A 85 8.95 -2.90 25.68
N PRO A 86 7.84 -2.87 26.45
CA PRO A 86 6.49 -2.75 25.88
C PRO A 86 6.32 -1.55 24.91
N LYS A 87 7.04 -0.46 25.17
CA LYS A 87 7.04 0.75 24.34
C LYS A 87 7.67 0.56 22.95
N LEU A 88 8.48 -0.49 22.77
CA LEU A 88 9.15 -0.80 21.50
C LEU A 88 8.43 -1.87 20.69
N VAL A 89 7.39 -2.51 21.24
CA VAL A 89 6.64 -3.57 20.53
C VAL A 89 6.14 -3.06 19.18
N GLY A 90 5.47 -1.90 19.16
CA GLY A 90 4.98 -1.31 17.92
C GLY A 90 6.09 -1.05 16.90
N CYS A 91 7.27 -0.56 17.33
CA CYS A 91 8.41 -0.34 16.43
C CYS A 91 8.95 -1.65 15.86
N VAL A 92 9.01 -2.71 16.67
CA VAL A 92 9.46 -4.03 16.21
C VAL A 92 8.44 -4.62 15.22
N GLU A 93 7.15 -4.52 15.51
CA GLU A 93 6.11 -4.98 14.59
C GLU A 93 6.12 -4.22 13.25
N GLN A 94 6.37 -2.91 13.27
CA GLN A 94 6.54 -2.12 12.05
C GLN A 94 7.73 -2.62 11.22
N ALA A 95 8.86 -2.90 11.86
CA ALA A 95 10.04 -3.46 11.20
C ALA A 95 9.76 -4.85 10.62
N ILE A 96 9.06 -5.73 11.36
CA ILE A 96 8.65 -7.04 10.85
C ILE A 96 7.76 -6.83 9.63
N CYS A 97 6.66 -6.08 9.73
CA CYS A 97 5.75 -5.86 8.60
C CYS A 97 6.44 -5.27 7.36
N ALA A 98 7.42 -4.38 7.55
CA ALA A 98 8.19 -3.80 6.44
C ALA A 98 9.01 -4.85 5.68
N MET A 99 9.44 -5.93 6.33
CA MET A 99 10.23 -7.00 5.71
C MET A 99 9.40 -8.10 5.05
N GLY A 100 8.06 -8.02 5.09
CA GLY A 100 7.18 -8.95 4.38
C GLY A 100 7.34 -8.85 2.86
N ARG A 101 7.12 -9.95 2.14
CA ARG A 101 7.06 -10.00 0.67
C ARG A 101 6.04 -9.00 0.15
N ARG A 102 4.82 -9.09 0.65
CA ARG A 102 3.74 -8.13 0.50
C ARG A 102 3.29 -7.64 1.86
N PHE A 103 2.67 -6.47 1.88
CA PHE A 103 2.09 -5.87 3.07
C PHE A 103 0.70 -5.33 2.77
N ALA A 104 -0.30 -5.65 3.60
CA ALA A 104 -1.60 -4.99 3.57
C ALA A 104 -1.89 -4.34 4.93
N GLY A 105 -2.11 -3.03 4.92
CA GLY A 105 -2.41 -2.24 6.13
C GLY A 105 -3.90 -1.99 6.33
N THR A 106 -4.26 -1.27 7.38
CA THR A 106 -5.58 -0.65 7.54
C THR A 106 -5.55 0.76 6.96
N GLN A 107 -6.56 1.13 6.16
CA GLN A 107 -6.74 2.51 5.69
C GLN A 107 -6.76 3.50 6.85
N TYR A 108 -6.23 4.70 6.61
CA TYR A 108 -6.17 5.81 7.58
C TYR A 108 -5.45 5.50 8.90
N SER A 109 -4.57 4.50 8.91
CA SER A 109 -3.75 4.18 10.07
C SER A 109 -2.34 4.71 9.89
N THR A 110 -1.93 5.66 10.74
CA THR A 110 -0.54 6.15 10.82
C THR A 110 0.48 5.03 11.01
N PHE A 111 0.09 3.95 11.68
CA PHE A 111 0.93 2.76 11.86
C PHE A 111 1.15 2.03 10.53
N SER A 112 0.09 1.85 9.72
CA SER A 112 0.19 1.30 8.37
C SER A 112 1.03 2.20 7.46
N SER A 113 0.79 3.51 7.49
CA SER A 113 1.53 4.51 6.70
C SER A 113 3.02 4.42 6.99
N TYR A 114 3.40 4.38 8.27
CA TYR A 114 4.81 4.27 8.62
C TYR A 114 5.45 2.97 8.11
N ILE A 115 4.73 1.84 8.14
CA ILE A 115 5.21 0.58 7.54
C ILE A 115 5.43 0.74 6.04
N THR A 116 4.47 1.31 5.31
CA THR A 116 4.58 1.55 3.86
C THR A 116 5.82 2.39 3.55
N ARG A 117 6.08 3.44 4.33
CA ARG A 117 7.29 4.25 4.18
C ARG A 117 8.57 3.45 4.43
N LEU A 118 8.61 2.64 5.49
CA LEU A 118 9.75 1.77 5.78
C LEU A 118 10.01 0.77 4.64
N ARG A 119 8.96 0.20 4.04
CA ARG A 119 9.06 -0.69 2.88
C ARG A 119 9.77 -0.01 1.70
N GLY A 120 9.48 1.28 1.50
CA GLY A 120 10.19 2.14 0.58
C GLY A 120 11.69 2.21 0.87
N TYR A 121 12.06 2.57 2.10
CA TYR A 121 13.47 2.71 2.49
C TYR A 121 14.29 1.42 2.44
N VAL A 122 13.67 0.28 2.71
CA VAL A 122 14.37 -1.02 2.68
C VAL A 122 14.33 -1.70 1.31
N ASN A 123 13.76 -1.04 0.29
CA ASN A 123 13.53 -1.62 -1.04
C ASN A 123 12.83 -2.98 -0.94
N ALA A 124 11.70 -3.02 -0.22
CA ALA A 124 10.93 -4.24 -0.06
C ALA A 124 10.51 -4.83 -1.43
N PRO A 125 10.30 -6.15 -1.53
CA PRO A 125 9.94 -6.80 -2.80
C PRO A 125 8.67 -6.25 -3.46
N ASP A 126 7.77 -5.67 -2.66
CA ASP A 126 6.56 -5.00 -3.11
C ASP A 126 6.42 -3.66 -2.38
N THR A 127 6.48 -2.54 -3.09
CA THR A 127 6.29 -1.20 -2.51
C THR A 127 4.92 -0.62 -2.83
N LEU A 128 4.00 -1.42 -3.40
CA LEU A 128 2.61 -1.00 -3.61
C LEU A 128 1.87 -0.93 -2.28
N ILE A 129 0.84 -0.10 -2.27
CA ILE A 129 0.00 0.13 -1.10
C ILE A 129 -1.20 -0.78 -1.21
N HIS A 130 -1.31 -1.72 -0.27
CA HIS A 130 -2.46 -2.61 -0.17
C HIS A 130 -3.16 -2.39 1.17
N TYR A 131 -4.47 -2.58 1.17
CA TYR A 131 -5.27 -2.49 2.37
C TYR A 131 -6.04 -3.78 2.60
N HIS A 132 -6.16 -4.20 3.85
CA HIS A 132 -6.91 -5.41 4.21
C HIS A 132 -8.43 -5.18 4.24
N ASN A 133 -8.86 -3.93 4.04
CA ASN A 133 -10.25 -3.50 4.09
C ASN A 133 -10.72 -2.89 2.75
N LEU A 134 -9.93 -3.11 1.69
CA LEU A 134 -10.28 -2.83 0.30
C LEU A 134 -9.92 -4.05 -0.56
N PRO A 135 -10.67 -4.36 -1.62
CA PRO A 135 -10.35 -5.48 -2.50
C PRO A 135 -8.97 -5.29 -3.14
N SER A 136 -8.07 -6.28 -3.07
CA SER A 136 -6.73 -6.18 -3.70
C SER A 136 -6.78 -6.17 -5.24
N ASP A 137 -7.92 -6.54 -5.81
CA ASP A 137 -8.29 -6.49 -7.21
C ASP A 137 -8.95 -5.16 -7.62
N SER A 138 -9.25 -4.27 -6.67
CA SER A 138 -9.51 -2.88 -7.03
C SER A 138 -8.21 -2.29 -7.58
N SER A 139 -8.33 -1.52 -8.66
CA SER A 139 -7.25 -0.77 -9.30
C SER A 139 -6.63 0.33 -8.40
N GLU A 140 -6.75 0.18 -7.08
CA GLU A 140 -6.33 1.11 -6.03
C GLU A 140 -5.03 0.70 -5.32
N ALA A 141 -4.28 -0.26 -5.87
CA ALA A 141 -2.83 -0.36 -5.62
C ALA A 141 -2.15 0.88 -6.22
N HIS A 142 -2.40 2.03 -5.60
CA HIS A 142 -2.06 3.35 -6.12
C HIS A 142 -0.60 3.64 -5.79
N HIS A 143 0.22 3.78 -6.83
CA HIS A 143 1.08 4.96 -6.86
C HIS A 143 0.10 6.14 -6.96
N VAL A 144 -0.18 6.83 -5.86
CA VAL A 144 -1.10 8.00 -5.88
C VAL A 144 -0.39 9.16 -6.60
N GLU A 145 -0.26 9.07 -7.92
CA GLU A 145 0.27 10.15 -8.74
C GLU A 145 -0.76 11.31 -8.73
N THR A 146 -0.53 12.24 -7.81
CA THR A 146 -0.97 13.64 -7.88
C THR A 146 -2.45 13.86 -8.27
N GLY A 147 -3.36 13.12 -7.63
CA GLY A 147 -4.80 13.36 -7.71
C GLY A 147 -5.30 14.39 -6.69
N SER A 148 -6.58 14.78 -6.76
CA SER A 148 -7.19 15.60 -5.72
C SER A 148 -7.28 14.81 -4.42
N HIS A 149 -6.41 15.11 -3.46
CA HIS A 149 -6.45 14.48 -2.15
C HIS A 149 -7.56 15.09 -1.29
N SER A 150 -8.35 14.23 -0.66
CA SER A 150 -9.23 14.60 0.43
C SER A 150 -8.40 14.91 1.69
N ALA A 151 -8.99 15.60 2.66
CA ALA A 151 -8.35 15.84 3.95
C ALA A 151 -8.08 14.54 4.73
N ASP A 152 -8.74 13.44 4.40
CA ASP A 152 -8.51 12.13 5.02
C ASP A 152 -7.31 11.39 4.39
N ASP A 153 -6.89 11.77 3.18
CA ASP A 153 -5.84 11.09 2.42
C ASP A 153 -4.43 11.52 2.87
N TYR A 154 -4.30 12.43 3.83
CA TYR A 154 -3.00 12.88 4.37
C TYR A 154 -2.19 11.77 5.05
N LEU A 155 -2.85 10.65 5.38
CA LEU A 155 -2.24 9.44 5.92
C LEU A 155 -1.84 8.47 4.83
N GLU A 156 -2.24 8.70 3.59
CA GLU A 156 -1.82 7.89 2.47
C GLU A 156 -0.39 8.23 2.09
N GLU A 157 0.41 7.18 2.01
CA GLU A 157 1.80 7.23 1.61
C GLU A 157 1.90 7.21 0.08
N ASN A 158 3.01 7.66 -0.48
CA ASN A 158 3.31 7.50 -1.91
C ASN A 158 4.82 7.36 -2.10
N ALA A 159 5.24 6.53 -3.05
CA ALA A 159 6.60 6.41 -3.55
C ALA A 159 7.39 7.73 -3.65
N VAL A 160 6.76 8.84 -4.05
CA VAL A 160 7.39 10.17 -4.07
C VAL A 160 7.96 10.61 -2.71
N MET A 161 7.38 10.14 -1.59
CA MET A 161 7.80 10.49 -0.24
C MET A 161 9.08 9.78 0.23
N TRP A 162 9.49 8.68 -0.41
CA TRP A 162 10.69 7.91 -0.04
C TRP A 162 11.65 7.61 -1.18
N ARG A 163 11.30 7.93 -2.43
CA ARG A 163 12.25 7.91 -3.56
C ARG A 163 13.14 9.14 -3.53
N GLU A 164 14.37 9.00 -4.02
CA GLU A 164 15.22 10.17 -4.21
C GLU A 164 14.61 11.12 -5.25
N THR A 165 14.60 12.41 -4.97
CA THR A 165 14.10 13.45 -5.89
C THR A 165 14.85 13.49 -7.23
N ARG A 166 16.09 12.99 -7.26
CA ARG A 166 16.89 12.89 -8.49
C ARG A 166 16.35 11.86 -9.48
N ASP A 167 15.68 10.82 -8.99
CA ASP A 167 15.11 9.77 -9.84
C ASP A 167 13.81 10.21 -10.52
N LEU A 168 13.08 11.18 -9.95
CA LEU A 168 11.86 11.74 -10.54
C LEU A 168 12.12 12.48 -11.87
N SER A 169 13.36 12.94 -12.10
CA SER A 169 13.75 13.60 -13.36
C SER A 169 14.06 12.62 -14.50
N ARG A 170 14.08 11.31 -14.21
CA ARG A 170 14.44 10.24 -15.14
C ARG A 170 13.26 9.37 -15.57
N ASP A 171 12.09 9.55 -14.96
CA ASP A 171 10.86 8.94 -15.46
C ASP A 171 10.39 9.72 -16.71
N PRO A 172 10.22 9.06 -17.87
CA PRO A 172 9.81 9.72 -19.12
C PRO A 172 8.32 10.12 -19.13
N VAL A 173 7.61 9.93 -18.02
CA VAL A 173 6.22 10.33 -17.86
C VAL A 173 6.23 11.64 -17.08
N ASP A 174 6.03 12.74 -17.80
CA ASP A 174 5.78 14.10 -17.29
C ASP A 174 6.88 15.16 -17.47
N THR A 175 7.49 15.22 -18.66
CA THR A 175 7.91 16.52 -19.21
C THR A 175 6.80 17.11 -20.06
N GLY A 176 5.87 17.79 -19.40
CA GLY A 176 5.23 19.03 -19.88
C GLY A 176 5.01 19.15 -21.39
N ARG A 177 4.07 18.38 -21.94
CA ARG A 177 3.59 18.57 -23.32
C ARG A 177 2.09 18.80 -23.37
N ALA A 178 1.60 19.74 -22.56
CA ALA A 178 0.28 20.34 -22.76
C ALA A 178 0.18 21.69 -22.05
N LEU A 179 1.01 22.67 -22.42
CA LEU A 179 0.71 24.10 -22.29
C LEU A 179 1.77 24.85 -23.12
N VAL A 180 1.31 25.75 -24.00
CA VAL A 180 2.11 26.61 -24.90
C VAL A 180 2.61 26.00 -26.22
N THR A 181 1.70 25.50 -27.08
CA THR A 181 1.88 25.55 -28.56
C THR A 181 0.52 25.44 -29.27
N GLY A 182 -0.42 26.31 -28.93
CA GLY A 182 -1.79 26.26 -29.48
C GLY A 182 -2.45 27.62 -29.71
N MET A 183 -1.71 28.73 -29.71
CA MET A 183 -2.27 30.07 -29.96
C MET A 183 -1.55 30.90 -31.04
N ALA A 184 -0.69 30.29 -31.87
CA ALA A 184 0.09 31.05 -32.86
C ALA A 184 0.04 30.54 -34.31
N SER A 185 -0.97 29.75 -34.71
CA SER A 185 -1.06 29.27 -36.11
C SER A 185 -2.47 29.28 -36.71
N GLY A 186 -3.33 30.20 -36.29
CA GLY A 186 -4.71 30.33 -36.76
C GLY A 186 -5.05 31.59 -37.57
N MET A 187 -4.09 32.43 -37.97
CA MET A 187 -4.37 33.71 -38.66
C MET A 187 -3.60 33.96 -39.96
N ALA A 188 -3.09 32.92 -40.64
CA ALA A 188 -2.37 33.11 -41.90
C ALA A 188 -2.61 31.99 -42.92
N SER A 189 -3.87 31.71 -43.28
CA SER A 189 -4.20 30.93 -44.50
C SER A 189 -5.67 31.08 -44.90
N GLY A 190 -6.06 32.26 -45.38
CA GLY A 190 -7.46 32.49 -45.75
C GLY A 190 -7.72 33.69 -46.65
N MET A 191 -6.77 34.12 -47.50
CA MET A 191 -7.03 35.09 -48.57
C MET A 191 -6.05 34.89 -49.73
N ALA A 192 -6.21 33.81 -50.52
CA ALA A 192 -5.72 33.71 -51.90
C ALA A 192 -6.16 32.40 -52.57
N SER A 193 -7.41 32.31 -53.04
CA SER A 193 -7.78 31.56 -54.26
C SER A 193 -9.30 31.57 -54.44
N GLY A 194 -9.80 32.41 -55.35
CA GLY A 194 -11.23 32.47 -55.66
C GLY A 194 -11.52 33.48 -56.76
N MET A 195 -10.80 33.41 -57.88
CA MET A 195 -11.22 34.04 -59.13
C MET A 195 -11.40 32.96 -60.20
N ALA A 196 -12.44 33.14 -61.01
CA ALA A 196 -12.80 32.42 -62.24
C ALA A 196 -13.64 31.13 -62.10
N SER A 197 -14.98 31.28 -62.18
CA SER A 197 -15.76 30.79 -63.33
C SER A 197 -17.26 31.06 -63.13
N GLY A 198 -17.78 32.08 -63.81
CA GLY A 198 -19.21 32.32 -63.97
C GLY A 198 -19.48 32.73 -65.41
N MET A 199 -19.90 31.76 -66.24
CA MET A 199 -20.58 32.00 -67.51
C MET A 199 -21.49 30.80 -67.81
N ALA A 200 -22.79 31.01 -67.58
CA ALA A 200 -23.89 30.47 -68.35
C ALA A 200 -25.08 31.43 -68.16
#